data_AF-G9F9K8-F1
#
_entry.id   AF-G9F9K8-F1
#
_cell.length_a   1.000
_cell.length_b   1.000
_cell.length_c   1.000
_cell.angle_alpha   90.00
_cell.angle_beta   90.00
_cell.angle_gamma   90.00
#
_symmetry.space_group_name_H-M   'P 1'
#
loop_
_entity.id
_entity.type
_entity.pdbx_description
1 polymer ?
#
loop_
_entity_poly.entity_id
_entity_poly.type
_entity_poly.pdbx_seq_one_letter_code
_entity_poly.pdbx_strand_id
1 'polypeptide(L)'
;DGIRYYHDLLDALAEKNIEPLVTLFHWDLPQTLQDLGGWANPKMVDYFRDYADLCFKEFGGKIKSWITFNEPYEICEDAYGDEKKAPAIDSHGVGN
;
A
#
# COMPACT_ATOMS: atom_id res chain seq x y z
N ASP A 1 -2.35 7.12 17.69
CA ASP A 1 -1.45 6.88 16.54
C ASP A 1 -2.21 6.09 15.48
N GLY A 2 -1.55 5.73 14.37
CA GLY A 2 -2.17 5.02 13.26
C GLY A 2 -2.71 3.63 13.62
N ILE A 3 -1.96 2.84 14.42
CA ILE A 3 -2.40 1.50 14.83
C ILE A 3 -3.69 1.58 15.65
N ARG A 4 -3.73 2.48 16.64
CA ARG A 4 -4.95 2.68 17.44
C ARG A 4 -6.15 3.08 16.58
N TYR A 5 -5.96 4.00 15.63
CA TYR A 5 -7.03 4.43 14.73
C TYR A 5 -7.66 3.25 13.99
N TYR A 6 -6.85 2.36 13.40
CA TYR A 6 -7.38 1.21 12.68
C TYR A 6 -8.02 0.16 13.60
N HIS A 7 -7.51 -0.04 14.82
CA HIS A 7 -8.22 -0.87 15.79
C HIS A 7 -9.60 -0.32 16.13
N ASP A 8 -9.70 0.97 16.45
CA ASP A 8 -10.96 1.63 16.78
C ASP A 8 -11.96 1.54 15.62
N LEU A 9 -11.49 1.74 14.38
CA LEU A 9 -12.31 1.59 13.17
C LEU A 9 -12.81 0.15 12.98
N LEU A 10 -11.92 -0.84 13.10
CA LEU A 10 -12.28 -2.25 12.94
C LEU A 10 -13.27 -2.71 14.02
N ASP A 11 -13.13 -2.23 15.25
CA ASP A 11 -14.08 -2.50 16.34
C ASP A 11 -15.45 -1.87 16.04
N ALA A 12 -15.48 -0.62 15.57
CA ALA A 12 -16.72 0.03 15.18
C ALA A 12 -17.43 -0.69 14.01
N LEU A 13 -16.69 -1.23 13.04
CA LEU A 13 -17.26 -2.06 11.96
C LEU A 13 -17.82 -3.39 12.49
N ALA A 14 -17.09 -4.04 13.41
CA ALA A 14 -17.51 -5.29 14.02
C ALA A 14 -18.79 -5.13 14.85
N GLU A 15 -18.92 -4.03 15.61
CA GLU A 15 -20.15 -3.68 16.33
C GLU A 15 -21.38 -3.53 15.42
N LYS A 16 -21.16 -3.25 14.13
CA LYS A 16 -22.21 -3.13 13.11
C LYS A 16 -22.33 -4.37 12.23
N ASN A 17 -21.62 -5.46 12.55
CA ASN A 17 -21.56 -6.69 11.74
C ASN A 17 -21.13 -6.44 10.29
N ILE A 18 -20.22 -5.49 10.07
CA ILE A 18 -19.65 -5.19 8.75
C ILE A 18 -18.30 -5.91 8.63
N GLU A 19 -18.16 -6.75 7.61
CA GLU A 19 -16.90 -7.44 7.33
C GLU A 19 -15.97 -6.52 6.51
N PRO A 20 -14.76 -6.21 7.00
CA PRO A 20 -13.82 -5.36 6.28
C PRO A 20 -13.09 -6.13 5.16
N LEU A 21 -12.98 -5.49 4.00
CA LEU A 21 -12.03 -5.83 2.95
C LEU A 21 -10.97 -4.72 2.92
N VAL A 22 -9.73 -5.04 3.29
CA VAL A 22 -8.68 -4.03 3.49
C VAL A 22 -7.65 -4.07 2.38
N THR A 23 -7.37 -2.90 1.81
CA THR A 23 -6.27 -2.68 0.87
C THR A 23 -5.03 -2.20 1.62
N LEU A 24 -3.89 -2.85 1.44
CA LEU A 24 -2.64 -2.49 2.11
C LEU A 24 -1.96 -1.29 1.47
N PHE A 25 -1.94 -1.22 0.13
CA PHE A 25 -1.35 -0.12 -0.61
C PHE A 25 -2.34 0.48 -1.61
N HIS A 26 -2.57 1.79 -1.50
CA HIS A 26 -3.48 2.52 -2.36
C HIS A 26 -2.87 3.85 -2.82
N TRP A 27 -1.70 3.74 -3.47
CA TRP A 27 -0.98 4.85 -4.11
C TRP A 27 -0.40 5.86 -3.12
N ASP A 28 -0.26 5.45 -1.86
CA ASP A 28 0.07 6.28 -0.70
C ASP A 28 1.49 6.01 -0.20
N LEU A 29 2.45 5.83 -1.13
CA LEU A 29 3.84 5.53 -0.79
C LEU A 29 4.43 6.65 0.07
N PRO A 30 5.02 6.34 1.24
CA PRO A 30 5.71 7.34 2.04
C PRO A 30 6.82 8.04 1.24
N GLN A 31 6.85 9.37 1.29
CA GLN A 31 7.83 10.18 0.55
C GLN A 31 9.27 9.74 0.82
N THR A 32 9.59 9.37 2.05
CA THR A 32 10.92 8.89 2.43
C THR A 32 11.35 7.61 1.70
N LEU A 33 10.41 6.75 1.29
CA LEU A 33 10.70 5.58 0.46
C LEU A 33 10.80 5.96 -1.03
N GLN A 34 10.02 6.95 -1.47
CA GLN A 34 10.18 7.50 -2.82
C GLN A 34 11.55 8.15 -3.00
N ASP A 35 12.04 8.89 -2.00
CA ASP A 35 13.37 9.51 -2.01
C ASP A 35 14.52 8.48 -2.09
N LEU A 36 14.25 7.21 -1.71
CA LEU A 36 15.17 6.08 -1.89
C LEU A 36 15.08 5.42 -3.28
N GLY A 37 14.24 5.91 -4.18
CA GLY A 37 14.01 5.37 -5.53
C GLY A 37 12.64 4.72 -5.73
N GLY A 38 11.78 4.72 -4.70
CA GLY A 38 10.39 4.26 -4.80
C GLY A 38 10.27 2.83 -5.33
N TRP A 39 9.19 2.53 -6.05
CA TRP A 39 8.88 1.19 -6.56
C TRP A 39 9.91 0.65 -7.57
N ALA A 40 10.75 1.51 -8.14
CA ALA A 40 11.87 1.07 -8.98
C ALA A 40 13.08 0.54 -8.16
N ASN A 41 13.10 0.77 -6.84
CA ASN A 41 14.15 0.24 -5.96
C ASN A 41 13.84 -1.21 -5.55
N PRO A 42 14.75 -2.19 -5.82
CA PRO A 42 14.52 -3.60 -5.48
C PRO A 42 14.33 -3.87 -3.98
N LYS A 43 14.79 -2.97 -3.09
CA LYS A 43 14.55 -3.08 -1.64
C LYS A 43 13.10 -2.85 -1.24
N MET A 44 12.26 -2.30 -2.12
CA MET A 44 10.84 -2.09 -1.81
C MET A 44 10.08 -3.37 -1.51
N VAL A 45 10.53 -4.50 -2.05
CA VAL A 45 9.95 -5.81 -1.72
C VAL A 45 10.09 -6.11 -0.23
N ASP A 46 11.25 -5.83 0.36
CA ASP A 46 11.50 -6.04 1.79
C ASP A 46 10.68 -5.05 2.64
N TYR A 47 10.68 -3.77 2.29
CA TYR A 47 9.93 -2.76 3.03
C TYR A 47 8.43 -3.01 3.01
N PHE A 48 7.88 -3.40 1.86
CA PHE A 48 6.47 -3.70 1.75
C PHE A 48 6.10 -5.00 2.48
N ARG A 49 6.97 -6.03 2.44
CA ARG A 49 6.78 -7.24 3.25
C ARG A 49 6.73 -6.89 4.73
N ASP A 50 7.69 -6.13 5.25
CA ASP A 50 7.75 -5.81 6.67
C ASP A 50 6.52 -4.99 7.13
N TYR A 51 6.02 -4.09 6.26
CA TYR A 51 4.76 -3.39 6.48
C TYR A 51 3.55 -4.33 6.49
N ALA A 52 3.44 -5.23 5.50
CA ALA A 52 2.35 -6.20 5.43
C ALA A 52 2.36 -7.16 6.62
N ASP A 53 3.53 -7.64 7.05
CA ASP A 53 3.69 -8.51 8.21
C ASP A 53 3.22 -7.83 9.50
N LEU A 54 3.53 -6.53 9.68
CA LEU A 54 2.98 -5.73 10.77
C LEU A 54 1.45 -5.68 10.70
N CYS A 55 0.87 -5.34 9.54
CA CYS A 55 -0.58 -5.26 9.37
C CYS A 55 -1.28 -6.60 9.65
N PHE A 56 -0.74 -7.72 9.15
CA PHE A 56 -1.30 -9.04 9.39
C PHE A 56 -1.18 -9.46 10.85
N LYS A 57 -0.06 -9.15 11.51
CA LYS A 57 0.12 -9.43 12.93
C LYS A 57 -0.84 -8.63 13.80
N GLU A 58 -0.97 -7.33 13.56
CA GLU A 58 -1.79 -6.45 14.40
C GLU A 58 -3.29 -6.63 14.12
N PHE A 59 -3.69 -6.78 12.85
CA PHE A 59 -5.11 -6.72 12.47
C PHE A 59 -5.68 -8.03 11.90
N GLY A 60 -4.84 -9.04 11.64
CA GLY A 60 -5.28 -10.32 11.06
C GLY A 60 -6.28 -11.10 11.92
N GLY A 61 -6.37 -10.81 13.21
CA GLY A 61 -7.43 -11.35 14.07
C GLY A 61 -8.83 -10.81 13.76
N LYS A 62 -8.95 -9.63 13.12
CA LYS A 62 -10.22 -8.95 12.82
C LYS A 62 -10.52 -8.89 11.31
N ILE A 63 -9.51 -8.99 10.45
CA ILE A 63 -9.66 -8.91 8.99
C ILE A 63 -9.40 -10.28 8.36
N LYS A 64 -10.32 -10.72 7.50
CA LYS A 64 -10.21 -12.00 6.78
C LYS A 64 -9.83 -11.85 5.32
N SER A 65 -10.15 -10.70 4.71
CA SER A 65 -9.97 -10.46 3.28
C SER A 65 -9.09 -9.26 3.05
N TRP A 66 -8.08 -9.44 2.19
CA TRP A 66 -7.02 -8.45 1.96
C TRP A 66 -6.80 -8.25 0.46
N ILE A 67 -6.50 -7.02 0.09
CA ILE A 67 -5.97 -6.62 -1.21
C ILE A 67 -4.56 -6.07 -0.96
N THR A 68 -3.55 -6.58 -1.65
CA THR A 68 -2.18 -6.11 -1.47
C THR A 68 -1.99 -4.74 -2.13
N PHE A 69 -2.25 -4.67 -3.43
CA PHE A 69 -2.13 -3.47 -4.24
C PHE A 69 -3.47 -3.16 -4.93
N ASN A 70 -3.92 -1.92 -4.83
CA ASN A 70 -4.95 -1.40 -5.72
C ASN A 70 -4.33 -0.93 -7.04
N GLU A 71 -4.84 -1.41 -8.17
CA GLU A 71 -4.52 -0.88 -9.51
C GLU A 71 -2.99 -0.79 -9.78
N PRO A 72 -2.26 -1.93 -9.75
CA PRO A 72 -0.81 -1.95 -9.95
C PRO A 72 -0.40 -1.52 -11.37
N TYR A 73 -1.24 -1.76 -12.36
CA TYR A 73 -0.97 -1.32 -13.73
C TYR A 73 -0.88 0.21 -13.80
N GLU A 74 -1.84 0.90 -13.18
CA GLU A 74 -1.92 2.34 -13.11
C GLU A 74 -0.73 2.94 -12.33
N ILE A 75 -0.24 2.27 -11.28
CA ILE A 75 0.98 2.68 -10.58
C ILE A 75 2.19 2.60 -11.53
N CYS A 76 2.33 1.52 -12.30
CA CYS A 76 3.44 1.36 -13.23
C CYS A 76 3.35 2.38 -14.39
N GLU A 77 2.19 2.52 -15.01
CA GLU A 77 2.03 3.31 -16.23
C GLU A 77 1.85 4.79 -15.95
N ASP A 78 0.84 5.19 -15.16
CA ASP A 78 0.50 6.61 -15.00
C ASP A 78 1.45 7.37 -14.06
N ALA A 79 2.23 6.64 -13.25
CA ALA A 79 3.09 7.20 -12.21
C ALA A 79 4.60 7.04 -12.49
N TYR A 80 4.99 5.97 -13.19
CA TYR A 80 6.38 5.71 -13.59
C TYR A 80 6.58 5.63 -15.12
N GLY A 81 5.54 5.41 -15.90
CA GLY A 81 5.59 5.42 -17.37
C GLY A 81 5.15 6.76 -17.98
N ASP A 82 4.57 7.65 -17.18
CA ASP A 82 4.03 8.95 -17.56
C ASP A 82 4.03 9.87 -16.31
N GLU A 83 3.66 11.13 -16.47
CA GLU A 83 3.69 12.15 -15.43
C GLU A 83 2.29 12.48 -14.87
N LYS A 84 1.32 11.59 -15.05
CA LYS A 84 -0.09 11.84 -14.68
C LYS A 84 -0.38 11.71 -13.19
N LYS A 85 0.33 10.81 -12.50
CA LYS A 85 0.13 10.50 -11.08
C LYS A 85 1.46 10.56 -10.35
N ALA A 86 1.44 10.79 -9.04
CA ALA A 86 2.66 10.75 -8.22
C ALA A 86 3.34 9.36 -8.33
N PRO A 87 4.68 9.29 -8.46
CA PRO A 87 5.66 10.37 -8.33
C PRO A 87 5.90 11.22 -9.59
N ALA A 88 5.14 10.99 -10.66
CA ALA A 88 5.24 11.70 -11.95
C ALA A 88 6.63 11.57 -12.58
N ILE A 89 7.04 10.32 -12.81
CA ILE A 89 8.31 9.99 -13.46
C ILE A 89 7.98 9.48 -14.87
N ASP A 90 8.55 10.11 -15.91
CA ASP A 90 8.54 9.55 -17.26
C ASP A 90 9.76 8.61 -17.45
N SER A 91 9.56 7.31 -17.21
CA SER A 91 10.54 6.27 -17.51
C SER A 91 10.08 5.34 -18.63
N HIS A 92 9.20 5.82 -19.52
CA HIS A 92 8.68 5.00 -20.61
C HIS A 92 9.81 4.40 -21.47
N GLY A 93 9.73 3.10 -21.75
CA GLY A 93 10.72 2.40 -22.58
C GLY A 93 12.06 2.11 -21.88
N VAL A 94 12.19 2.40 -20.58
CA VAL A 94 13.33 1.98 -19.77
C VAL A 94 13.03 0.61 -19.14
N GLY A 95 13.59 -0.45 -19.72
CA GLY A 95 13.61 -1.78 -19.13
C GLY A 95 14.95 -2.00 -18.40
N ASN A 96 14.89 -2.49 -17.16
CA ASN A 96 16.08 -2.99 -16.45
C ASN A 96 16.66 -4.24 -17.13
#